data_AF-A0A9X0DBG1-F1
#
_entry.id   AF-A0A9X0DBG1-F1
#
_cell.length_a   1.000
_cell.length_b   1.000
_cell.length_c   1.000
_cell.angle_alpha   90.00
_cell.angle_beta   90.00
_cell.angle_gamma   90.00
#
_symmetry.space_group_name_H-M   'P 1'
#
loop_
_entity.id
_entity.type
_entity.pdbx_description
1 polymer ?
#
loop_
_entity_poly.entity_id
_entity_poly.type
_entity_poly.pdbx_seq_one_letter_code
_entity_poly.pdbx_strand_id
1 'polypeptide(L)'
;MNFGGKISYKDPNRTSKHLFFNHTLNISDILRPLVINTEEYGQKWSEASFEKKQRVPSSLKNCQELSKKAEDWLRLYPVDIIGTKVIFAGTVMQCGMCLLHVNCGGDEIELSIKSNNRLLNDALMKQCVTVFS
;
A
#
# COMPACT_ATOMS: atom_id res chain seq x y z
N MET A 1 7.51 4.15 9.19
CA MET A 1 7.40 5.44 9.90
C MET A 1 7.48 5.14 11.39
N ASN A 2 8.15 5.96 12.22
CA ASN A 2 8.21 5.70 13.66
C ASN A 2 7.16 6.54 14.39
N PHE A 3 6.25 5.87 15.07
CA PHE A 3 5.20 6.45 15.91
C PHE A 3 5.60 6.32 17.38
N GLY A 4 5.90 7.46 17.99
CA GLY A 4 6.19 7.54 19.41
C GLY A 4 5.07 8.21 20.18
N GLY A 5 4.93 7.85 21.46
CA GLY A 5 3.92 8.45 22.30
C GLY A 5 4.23 8.37 23.79
N LYS A 6 3.40 9.06 24.57
CA LYS A 6 3.43 9.05 26.04
C LYS A 6 2.08 8.64 26.57
N ILE A 7 2.03 7.54 27.31
CA ILE A 7 0.86 7.10 28.07
C ILE A 7 0.96 7.73 29.46
N SER A 8 -0.07 8.48 29.86
CA SER A 8 -0.16 9.04 31.21
C SER A 8 -1.32 8.40 31.94
N TYR A 9 -1.07 7.82 33.11
CA TYR A 9 -2.10 7.15 33.91
C TYR A 9 -1.87 7.39 35.40
N LYS A 10 -2.90 7.13 36.21
CA LYS A 10 -2.77 7.08 37.67
C LYS A 10 -2.75 5.62 38.10
N ASP A 11 -1.77 5.26 38.93
CA ASP A 11 -1.75 3.94 39.55
C ASP A 11 -2.81 3.82 40.66
N PRO A 12 -3.03 2.63 41.26
CA PRO A 12 -3.97 2.45 42.35
C PRO A 12 -3.72 3.37 43.56
N ASN A 13 -2.48 3.84 43.73
CA ASN A 13 -2.09 4.79 44.78
C ASN A 13 -2.31 6.26 44.36
N ARG A 14 -3.01 6.51 43.25
CA ARG A 14 -3.26 7.84 42.65
C ARG A 14 -1.99 8.58 42.22
N THR A 15 -0.87 7.88 42.09
CA THR A 15 0.39 8.46 41.61
C THR A 15 0.34 8.57 40.09
N SER A 16 0.60 9.77 39.57
CA SER A 16 0.73 9.98 38.12
C SER A 16 2.00 9.28 37.60
N LYS A 17 1.83 8.41 36.62
CA LYS A 17 2.91 7.71 35.92
C LYS A 17 2.87 8.06 34.44
N HIS A 18 4.05 8.07 33.83
CA HIS A 18 4.23 8.29 32.41
C HIS A 18 5.06 7.15 31.81
N LEU A 19 4.57 6.56 30.72
CA LEU A 19 5.30 5.57 29.93
C LEU A 19 5.51 6.14 28.54
N PHE A 20 6.75 6.06 28.06
CA PHE A 20 7.09 6.43 26.70
C PHE A 20 7.21 5.18 25.85
N PHE A 21 6.70 5.22 24.63
CA PHE A 21 6.81 4.12 23.69
C PHE A 21 7.21 4.65 22.31
N ASN A 22 7.80 3.76 21.53
CA ASN A 22 8.08 3.98 20.12
C ASN A 22 7.74 2.69 19.36
N HIS A 23 7.08 2.82 18.22
CA HIS A 23 6.62 1.72 17.41
C HIS A 23 6.79 2.04 15.93
N THR A 24 7.25 1.08 15.14
CA THR A 24 7.35 1.24 13.69
C THR A 24 5.99 0.94 13.07
N LEU A 25 5.37 1.95 12.47
CA LEU A 25 4.21 1.78 11.60
C LEU A 25 4.67 1.53 10.16
N ASN A 26 4.24 0.39 9.62
CA ASN A 26 4.36 0.06 8.22
C ASN A 26 3.21 0.70 7.43
N ILE A 27 3.40 0.88 6.12
CA ILE A 27 2.33 1.43 5.28
C ILE A 27 1.11 0.49 5.24
N SER A 28 1.33 -0.82 5.32
CA SER A 28 0.27 -1.83 5.41
C SER A 28 -0.61 -1.70 6.65
N ASP A 29 -0.12 -1.10 7.74
CA ASP A 29 -0.91 -0.86 8.96
C ASP A 29 -1.97 0.21 8.77
N ILE A 30 -1.73 1.15 7.85
CA ILE A 30 -2.60 2.30 7.57
C ILE A 30 -3.31 2.24 6.21
N LEU A 31 -2.90 1.32 5.34
CA LEU A 31 -3.58 1.02 4.07
C LEU A 31 -4.82 0.17 4.30
N ARG A 32 -5.86 0.49 3.55
CA ARG A 32 -7.13 -0.23 3.51
C ARG A 32 -7.51 -0.50 2.05
N PRO A 33 -8.16 -1.64 1.77
CA PRO A 33 -8.66 -1.93 0.44
C PRO A 33 -9.70 -0.88 0.05
N LEU A 34 -9.63 -0.43 -1.21
CA LEU A 34 -10.62 0.49 -1.78
C LEU A 34 -11.38 -0.26 -2.87
N VAL A 35 -12.60 -0.69 -2.57
CA VAL A 35 -13.46 -1.40 -3.52
C VAL A 35 -14.01 -0.40 -4.52
N ILE A 36 -13.57 -0.52 -5.77
CA ILE A 36 -14.03 0.25 -6.93
C ILE A 36 -14.05 -0.66 -8.16
N ASN A 37 -14.80 -0.27 -9.18
CA ASN A 37 -14.81 -0.99 -10.45
C ASN A 37 -13.73 -0.47 -11.42
N THR A 38 -13.54 -1.17 -12.55
CA THR A 38 -12.52 -0.85 -13.56
C THR A 38 -12.72 0.53 -14.22
N GLU A 39 -13.97 0.99 -14.37
CA GLU A 39 -14.28 2.29 -14.96
C GLU A 39 -13.89 3.44 -14.01
N GLU A 40 -14.34 3.36 -12.76
CA GLU A 40 -13.97 4.30 -11.69
C GLU A 40 -12.46 4.35 -11.49
N TYR A 41 -11.80 3.19 -11.57
CA TYR A 41 -10.36 3.09 -11.51
C TYR A 41 -9.69 3.89 -12.65
N GLY A 42 -10.14 3.71 -13.89
CA GLY A 42 -9.59 4.39 -15.07
C GLY A 42 -9.72 5.92 -14.98
N GLN A 43 -10.86 6.41 -14.48
CA GLN A 43 -11.07 7.83 -14.22
C GLN A 43 -10.05 8.34 -13.18
N LYS A 44 -10.00 7.69 -12.03
CA LYS A 44 -9.13 8.08 -10.92
C LYS A 44 -7.64 7.99 -11.25
N TRP A 45 -7.25 7.02 -12.08
CA TRP A 45 -5.88 6.87 -12.58
C TRP A 45 -5.46 8.05 -13.46
N SER A 46 -6.40 8.61 -14.22
CA SER A 46 -6.17 9.75 -15.10
C SER A 46 -6.10 11.07 -14.31
N GLU A 47 -6.88 11.20 -13.24
CA GLU A 47 -6.89 12.38 -12.36
C GLU A 47 -5.67 12.46 -11.42
N ALA A 48 -5.09 11.31 -11.05
CA ALA A 48 -3.97 11.27 -10.11
C ALA A 48 -2.71 11.96 -10.66
N SER A 49 -2.19 12.93 -9.90
CA SER A 49 -1.14 13.84 -10.38
C SER A 49 0.28 13.26 -10.39
N PHE A 50 0.59 12.33 -9.48
CA PHE A 50 1.94 11.79 -9.34
C PHE A 50 1.98 10.31 -9.69
N GLU A 51 2.95 9.93 -10.52
CA GLU A 51 3.23 8.55 -10.90
C GLU A 51 4.66 8.18 -10.48
N LYS A 52 4.83 6.95 -9.99
CA LYS A 52 6.15 6.36 -9.73
C LYS A 52 6.20 4.96 -10.34
N LYS A 53 7.21 4.71 -11.17
CA LYS A 53 7.44 3.42 -11.83
C LYS A 53 8.72 2.77 -11.35
N GLN A 54 8.72 1.45 -11.22
CA GLN A 54 9.91 0.68 -10.88
C GLN A 54 9.76 -0.76 -11.40
N ARG A 55 10.87 -1.33 -11.89
CA ARG A 55 10.96 -2.76 -12.17
C ARG A 55 11.58 -3.48 -10.99
N VAL A 56 11.05 -4.64 -10.67
CA VAL A 56 11.50 -5.45 -9.54
C VAL A 56 11.68 -6.88 -10.03
N PRO A 57 12.84 -7.51 -9.78
CA PRO A 57 12.98 -8.95 -9.97
C PRO A 57 11.94 -9.66 -9.09
N SER A 58 11.19 -10.58 -9.65
CA SER A 58 10.18 -11.31 -8.88
C SER A 58 10.14 -12.76 -9.29
N SER A 59 9.99 -13.64 -8.31
CA SER A 59 9.64 -15.04 -8.53
C SER A 59 8.16 -15.23 -8.91
N LEU A 60 7.33 -14.19 -8.72
CA LEU A 60 5.89 -14.22 -8.98
C LEU A 60 5.61 -13.94 -10.46
N LYS A 61 5.37 -15.00 -11.23
CA LYS A 61 4.98 -14.91 -12.66
C LYS A 61 3.48 -14.95 -12.88
N ASN A 62 2.71 -15.20 -11.83
CA ASN A 62 1.26 -15.42 -11.88
C ASN A 62 0.50 -14.25 -11.24
N CYS A 63 -0.37 -13.57 -12.01
CA CYS A 63 -1.15 -12.43 -11.52
C CYS A 63 -2.08 -12.80 -10.36
N GLN A 64 -2.58 -14.04 -10.33
CA GLN A 64 -3.48 -14.53 -9.29
C GLN A 64 -2.76 -14.66 -7.94
N GLU A 65 -1.54 -15.22 -7.95
CA GLU A 65 -0.69 -15.30 -6.76
C GLU A 65 -0.25 -13.92 -6.29
N LEU A 66 0.10 -13.03 -7.22
CA LEU A 66 0.46 -11.66 -6.90
C LEU A 66 -0.73 -10.91 -6.27
N SER A 67 -1.94 -11.13 -6.79
CA SER A 67 -3.16 -10.53 -6.24
C SER A 67 -3.40 -10.95 -4.81
N LYS A 68 -3.33 -12.26 -4.53
CA LYS A 68 -3.47 -12.79 -3.17
C LYS A 68 -2.40 -12.23 -2.23
N LYS A 69 -1.14 -12.15 -2.68
CA LYS A 69 -0.04 -11.58 -1.88
C LYS A 69 -0.26 -10.09 -1.60
N ALA A 70 -0.78 -9.34 -2.57
CA ALA A 70 -1.11 -7.92 -2.39
C ALA A 70 -2.28 -7.72 -1.41
N GLU A 71 -3.31 -8.55 -1.47
CA GLU A 71 -4.42 -8.52 -0.50
C GLU A 71 -3.92 -8.83 0.92
N ASP A 72 -3.20 -9.93 1.09
CA ASP A 72 -2.77 -10.43 2.39
C ASP A 72 -1.77 -9.47 3.08
N TRP A 73 -0.80 -8.95 2.33
CA TRP A 73 0.33 -8.21 2.90
C TRP A 73 0.25 -6.69 2.73
N LEU A 74 -0.33 -6.21 1.63
CA LEU A 74 -0.45 -4.78 1.33
C LEU A 74 -1.85 -4.23 1.62
N ARG A 75 -2.84 -5.10 1.80
CA ARG A 75 -4.26 -4.75 2.00
C ARG A 75 -4.80 -3.89 0.86
N LEU A 76 -4.38 -4.19 -0.37
CA LEU A 76 -4.89 -3.57 -1.58
C LEU A 76 -6.03 -4.42 -2.16
N TYR A 77 -7.01 -3.77 -2.75
CA TYR A 77 -8.10 -4.43 -3.45
C TYR A 77 -7.71 -4.69 -4.91
N PRO A 78 -7.69 -5.94 -5.41
CA PRO A 78 -7.52 -6.23 -6.83
C PRO A 78 -8.79 -5.84 -7.57
N VAL A 79 -8.68 -4.82 -8.41
CA VAL A 79 -9.82 -4.31 -9.18
C VAL A 79 -10.07 -5.20 -10.40
N ASP A 80 -9.01 -5.58 -11.12
CA ASP A 80 -9.13 -6.41 -12.32
C ASP A 80 -7.79 -7.06 -12.72
N ILE A 81 -7.86 -8.18 -13.44
CA ILE A 81 -6.73 -8.85 -14.09
C ILE A 81 -6.94 -8.80 -15.60
N ILE A 82 -6.06 -8.09 -16.31
CA ILE A 82 -6.15 -7.81 -17.75
C ILE A 82 -4.93 -8.41 -18.44
N GLY A 83 -5.05 -9.66 -18.90
CA GLY A 83 -3.95 -10.41 -19.50
C GLY A 83 -2.84 -10.67 -18.48
N THR A 84 -1.64 -10.17 -18.73
CA THR A 84 -0.49 -10.27 -17.80
C THR A 84 -0.40 -9.10 -16.82
N LYS A 85 -1.45 -8.29 -16.73
CA LYS A 85 -1.50 -7.10 -15.87
C LYS A 85 -2.56 -7.27 -14.80
N VAL A 86 -2.32 -6.68 -13.64
CA VAL A 86 -3.31 -6.56 -12.58
C VAL A 86 -3.30 -5.13 -12.06
N ILE A 87 -4.49 -4.64 -11.74
CA ILE A 87 -4.72 -3.30 -11.24
C ILE A 87 -5.29 -3.37 -9.82
N PHE A 88 -4.77 -2.51 -8.93
CA PHE A 88 -5.12 -2.52 -7.51
C PHE A 88 -5.48 -1.13 -7.01
N ALA A 89 -6.43 -1.06 -6.10
CA ALA A 89 -6.85 0.16 -5.44
C ALA A 89 -6.75 0.05 -3.91
N GLY A 90 -6.28 1.13 -3.29
CA GLY A 90 -6.21 1.25 -1.85
C GLY A 90 -6.46 2.69 -1.38
N THR A 91 -6.67 2.83 -0.09
CA THR A 91 -6.78 4.13 0.58
C THR A 91 -6.03 4.12 1.90
N VAL A 92 -5.35 5.22 2.20
CA VAL A 92 -4.67 5.44 3.48
C VAL A 92 -5.65 6.12 4.43
N MET A 93 -6.04 5.42 5.49
CA MET A 93 -6.94 5.93 6.53
C MET A 93 -8.20 6.64 5.97
N GLN A 94 -8.66 6.25 4.77
CA GLN A 94 -9.78 6.87 4.05
C GLN A 94 -9.56 8.32 3.57
N CYS A 95 -8.37 8.89 3.71
CA CYS A 95 -8.06 10.26 3.32
C CYS A 95 -7.30 10.38 1.99
N GLY A 96 -6.57 9.34 1.57
CA GLY A 96 -5.72 9.38 0.39
C GLY A 96 -5.74 8.09 -0.40
N MET A 97 -6.19 8.15 -1.65
CA MET A 97 -6.20 7.00 -2.54
C MET A 97 -4.81 6.72 -3.12
N CYS A 98 -4.48 5.44 -3.27
CA CYS A 98 -3.36 4.97 -4.05
C CYS A 98 -3.83 3.90 -5.04
N LEU A 99 -3.30 3.99 -6.26
CA LEU A 99 -3.59 3.08 -7.35
C LEU A 99 -2.29 2.41 -7.77
N LEU A 100 -2.32 1.11 -8.06
CA LEU A 100 -1.15 0.33 -8.43
C LEU A 100 -1.45 -0.51 -9.67
N HIS A 101 -0.64 -0.33 -10.71
CA HIS A 101 -0.52 -1.27 -11.83
C HIS A 101 0.66 -2.18 -11.63
N VAL A 102 0.45 -3.47 -11.88
CA VAL A 102 1.53 -4.45 -11.95
C VAL A 102 1.46 -5.20 -13.26
N ASN A 103 2.55 -5.26 -14.00
CA ASN A 103 2.70 -6.10 -15.19
C ASN A 103 3.65 -7.25 -14.89
N CYS A 104 3.18 -8.49 -15.05
CA CYS A 104 3.91 -9.73 -14.76
C CYS A 104 4.39 -10.46 -16.02
N GLY A 105 4.35 -9.82 -17.19
CA GLY A 105 4.61 -10.46 -18.48
C GLY A 105 6.06 -10.83 -18.80
N GLY A 106 6.98 -10.83 -17.82
CA GLY A 106 8.41 -11.07 -18.04
C GLY A 106 9.11 -11.65 -16.81
N ASP A 107 10.44 -11.64 -16.81
CA ASP A 107 11.26 -12.10 -15.67
C ASP A 107 11.32 -11.09 -14.52
N GLU A 108 10.95 -9.83 -14.80
CA GLU A 108 10.75 -8.79 -13.82
C GLU A 108 9.28 -8.33 -13.85
N ILE A 109 8.77 -7.90 -12.69
CA ILE A 109 7.49 -7.22 -12.62
C ILE A 109 7.70 -5.71 -12.77
N GLU A 110 6.84 -5.06 -13.56
CA GLU A 110 6.81 -3.61 -13.66
C GLU A 110 5.69 -3.07 -12.77
N LEU A 111 6.05 -2.25 -11.78
CA LEU A 111 5.16 -1.58 -10.86
C LEU A 111 4.97 -0.12 -11.31
N SER A 112 3.73 0.35 -11.39
CA SER A 112 3.42 1.78 -11.48
C SER A 112 2.41 2.16 -10.40
N ILE A 113 2.77 3.13 -9.55
CA ILE A 113 1.92 3.64 -8.48
C ILE A 113 1.50 5.06 -8.80
N LYS A 114 0.21 5.35 -8.67
CA LYS A 114 -0.34 6.71 -8.77
C LYS A 114 -1.10 7.13 -7.51
N SER A 115 -0.92 8.39 -7.13
CA SER A 115 -1.71 9.08 -6.12
C SER A 115 -1.54 10.60 -6.21
N ASN A 116 -2.25 11.35 -5.36
CA ASN A 116 -2.07 12.80 -5.20
C ASN A 116 -1.02 13.14 -4.13
N ASN A 117 -0.21 12.17 -3.68
CA ASN A 117 0.84 12.38 -2.68
C ASN A 117 2.13 11.62 -3.05
N ARG A 118 3.20 12.35 -3.39
CA ARG A 118 4.51 11.75 -3.73
C ARG A 118 5.08 10.87 -2.62
N LEU A 119 4.97 11.29 -1.36
CA LEU A 119 5.51 10.53 -0.22
C LEU A 119 4.75 9.21 -0.04
N LEU A 120 3.46 9.20 -0.33
CA LEU A 120 2.67 7.96 -0.35
C LEU A 120 3.16 7.01 -1.44
N ASN A 121 3.38 7.51 -2.66
CA ASN A 121 3.92 6.68 -3.75
C ASN A 121 5.28 6.08 -3.37
N ASP A 122 6.16 6.86 -2.75
CA ASP A 122 7.47 6.39 -2.32
C ASP A 122 7.38 5.33 -1.22
N ALA A 123 6.52 5.54 -0.22
CA ALA A 123 6.33 4.60 0.88
C ALA A 123 5.69 3.29 0.39
N LEU A 124 4.67 3.37 -0.45
CA LEU A 124 4.02 2.19 -1.03
C LEU A 124 4.98 1.44 -1.96
N MET A 125 5.75 2.14 -2.80
CA MET A 125 6.72 1.49 -3.69
C MET A 125 7.74 0.65 -2.91
N LYS A 126 8.29 1.20 -1.81
CA LYS A 126 9.22 0.45 -0.95
C LYS A 126 8.58 -0.82 -0.42
N GLN A 127 7.33 -0.74 0.04
CA GLN A 127 6.62 -1.91 0.54
C GLN A 127 6.30 -2.93 -0.55
N CYS A 128 5.86 -2.49 -1.74
CA CYS A 128 5.61 -3.36 -2.87
C CYS A 128 6.88 -4.10 -3.29
N VAL A 129 8.03 -3.42 -3.34
CA VAL A 129 9.32 -4.05 -3.62
C VAL A 129 9.61 -5.14 -2.59
N THR A 130 9.46 -4.86 -1.29
CA THR A 130 9.69 -5.87 -0.23
C THR A 130 8.73 -7.06 -0.31
N VAL A 131 7.47 -6.83 -0.68
CA VAL A 131 6.45 -7.89 -0.74
C VAL A 131 6.57 -8.71 -2.02
N PHE A 132 6.93 -8.10 -3.14
CA PHE A 132 6.93 -8.77 -4.45
C PHE A 132 8.31 -9.26 -4.91
N SER A 133 9.41 -8.80 -4.31
CA SER A 133 10.74 -9.40 -4.52
C SER A 133 10.78 -10.85 -4.04
#